data_AF-A0A941EDG9-F1
#
_entry.id   AF-A0A941EDG9-F1
#
_cell.length_a   1.000
_cell.length_b   1.000
_cell.length_c   1.000
_cell.angle_alpha   90.00
_cell.angle_beta   90.00
_cell.angle_gamma   90.00
#
_symmetry.space_group_name_H-M   'P 1'
#
loop_
_entity.id
_entity.type
_entity.pdbx_description
1 polymer ?
#
loop_
_entity_poly.entity_id
_entity_poly.type
_entity_poly.pdbx_seq_one_letter_code
_entity_poly.pdbx_strand_id
1 'polypeptide(L)'
;MMAGQPLFPEPASPRVGPLGYVEAPVRWFKTSTRPQAVASRAAVNAWYAEFPDDPGRKLAKRLRSSDGVAHFGALDELYVHHLLRRRFDDVRYEEDGKGPDFRVYERGVCVAAVEVLSLFEPPDWAAPQTRHGRIADQLNKAVKPTAGYFVRFEVIRGQRDPSPKAFARFIENELEQLPPPEQVPHQASPHRAWAHWPRAIYREESGTQIAVTFIPMKPEAPSRTNPDARLASSNAFTGGIVLTAQRLKERVREKAGGRYDITGIPYAVVAGIHDFPDEEEIIAGIFGRTCPQGRDNTGLFGIDSERPDGRYRRLSAVIALTGLPLWDTAAHDVALLPNPHATHPWPLDAIPARNLAPEYENRPAEPAP
;
A
#
# COMPACT_ATOMS: atom_id res chain seq x y z
N MET A 1 16.48 22.17 -11.20
CA MET A 1 15.39 22.25 -12.20
C MET A 1 15.25 23.71 -12.57
N MET A 2 14.93 24.04 -13.83
CA MET A 2 14.56 25.44 -14.14
C MET A 2 13.30 25.77 -13.36
N ALA A 3 13.23 26.96 -12.78
CA ALA A 3 12.04 27.44 -12.09
C ALA A 3 10.83 27.29 -13.03
N GLY A 4 9.79 26.57 -12.58
CA GLY A 4 8.54 26.39 -13.31
C GLY A 4 8.38 25.10 -14.14
N GLN A 5 9.38 24.20 -14.22
CA GLN A 5 9.15 22.91 -14.89
C GLN A 5 8.48 21.91 -13.92
N PRO A 6 7.35 21.25 -14.31
CA PRO A 6 6.69 20.27 -13.45
C PRO A 6 7.60 19.06 -13.15
N LEU A 7 7.42 18.47 -11.97
CA LEU A 7 8.16 17.29 -11.54
C LEU A 7 7.90 16.10 -12.50
N PHE A 8 6.64 15.92 -12.89
CA PHE A 8 6.15 14.94 -13.85
C PHE A 8 5.45 15.64 -15.02
N PRO A 9 6.16 15.92 -16.13
CA PRO A 9 5.54 16.49 -17.33
C PRO A 9 4.59 15.48 -18.00
N GLU A 10 3.62 16.01 -18.76
CA GLU A 10 2.74 15.19 -19.59
C GLU A 10 3.53 14.50 -20.73
N PRO A 11 3.32 13.20 -20.97
CA PRO A 11 4.04 12.48 -22.01
C PRO A 11 3.55 12.92 -23.41
N ALA A 12 4.48 13.05 -24.36
CA ALA A 12 4.16 13.50 -25.72
C ALA A 12 3.42 12.45 -26.56
N SER A 13 3.56 11.16 -26.21
CA SER A 13 2.95 10.05 -26.94
C SER A 13 1.86 9.38 -26.11
N PRO A 14 0.71 9.02 -26.72
CA PRO A 14 -0.39 8.39 -26.00
C PRO A 14 -0.01 6.99 -25.51
N ARG A 15 -0.38 6.69 -24.27
CA ARG A 15 -0.32 5.35 -23.68
C ARG A 15 -1.56 5.12 -22.82
N VAL A 16 -2.53 4.42 -23.40
CA VAL A 16 -3.82 4.13 -22.76
C VAL A 16 -3.88 2.76 -22.08
N GLY A 17 -2.84 1.95 -22.21
CA GLY A 17 -2.77 0.62 -21.62
C GLY A 17 -2.68 0.60 -20.09
N PRO A 18 -3.07 -0.51 -19.44
CA PRO A 18 -2.95 -0.68 -17.99
C PRO A 18 -1.48 -0.82 -17.53
N LEU A 19 -1.24 -0.60 -16.23
CA LEU A 19 0.04 -0.80 -15.55
C LEU A 19 0.45 -2.27 -15.57
N GLY A 20 1.57 -2.62 -16.23
CA GLY A 20 2.08 -4.01 -16.25
C GLY A 20 2.30 -4.58 -14.84
N TYR A 21 2.17 -5.89 -14.66
CA TYR A 21 2.30 -6.50 -13.33
C TYR A 21 3.70 -6.44 -12.74
N VAL A 22 4.74 -6.38 -13.59
CA VAL A 22 6.12 -6.14 -13.14
C VAL A 22 6.66 -4.77 -13.55
N GLU A 23 5.78 -3.94 -14.11
CA GLU A 23 6.17 -2.58 -14.44
C GLU A 23 6.28 -1.75 -13.16
N ALA A 24 7.38 -1.03 -13.01
CA ALA A 24 7.51 -0.06 -11.92
C ALA A 24 6.34 0.96 -12.00
N PRO A 25 5.55 1.13 -10.93
CA PRO A 25 4.38 2.02 -10.95
C PRO A 25 4.70 3.44 -11.44
N VAL A 26 5.85 4.00 -11.05
CA VAL A 26 6.29 5.32 -11.52
C VAL A 26 6.48 5.38 -13.04
N ARG A 27 6.86 4.29 -13.70
CA ARG A 27 7.10 4.27 -15.15
C ARG A 27 5.78 4.40 -15.88
N TRP A 28 4.78 3.63 -15.46
CA TRP A 28 3.42 3.79 -15.97
C TRP A 28 2.90 5.18 -15.66
N PHE A 29 3.07 5.66 -14.43
CA PHE A 29 2.64 7.00 -14.02
C PHE A 29 3.28 8.12 -14.85
N LYS A 30 4.54 7.98 -15.27
CA LYS A 30 5.24 8.96 -16.12
C LYS A 30 4.80 8.95 -17.58
N THR A 31 4.24 7.84 -18.06
CA THR A 31 4.02 7.63 -19.50
C THR A 31 2.57 7.43 -19.87
N SER A 32 1.70 7.07 -18.92
CA SER A 32 0.28 6.84 -19.12
C SER A 32 -0.45 8.15 -19.41
N THR A 33 -1.24 8.17 -20.48
CA THR A 33 -2.13 9.30 -20.83
C THR A 33 -3.57 9.05 -20.40
N ARG A 34 -3.82 8.03 -19.56
CA ARG A 34 -5.17 7.80 -19.01
C ARG A 34 -5.57 8.97 -18.11
N PRO A 35 -6.85 9.41 -18.12
CA PRO A 35 -7.30 10.58 -17.36
C PRO A 35 -6.89 10.56 -15.88
N GLN A 36 -6.97 9.39 -15.26
CA GLN A 36 -6.53 9.18 -13.87
C GLN A 36 -5.04 9.51 -13.64
N ALA A 37 -4.15 9.13 -14.55
CA ALA A 37 -2.71 9.39 -14.42
C ALA A 37 -2.40 10.87 -14.66
N VAL A 38 -3.12 11.52 -15.59
CA VAL A 38 -3.05 12.97 -15.82
C VAL A 38 -3.45 13.73 -14.56
N ALA A 39 -4.61 13.39 -13.98
CA ALA A 39 -5.12 14.01 -12.77
C ALA A 39 -4.16 13.82 -11.58
N SER A 40 -3.67 12.60 -11.37
CA SER A 40 -2.71 12.32 -10.30
C SER A 40 -1.36 13.02 -10.51
N ARG A 41 -0.85 13.12 -11.75
CA ARG A 41 0.36 13.93 -12.02
C ARG A 41 0.15 15.41 -11.70
N ALA A 42 -1.00 15.97 -12.08
CA ALA A 42 -1.33 17.35 -11.76
C ALA A 42 -1.35 17.59 -10.24
N ALA A 43 -1.98 16.69 -9.48
CA ALA A 43 -2.02 16.75 -8.01
C ALA A 43 -0.61 16.65 -7.40
N VAL A 44 0.17 15.64 -7.78
CA VAL A 44 1.54 15.44 -7.27
C VAL A 44 2.46 16.62 -7.62
N ASN A 45 2.33 17.18 -8.83
CA ASN A 45 3.07 18.38 -9.22
C ASN A 45 2.67 19.59 -8.39
N ALA A 46 1.38 19.77 -8.08
CA ALA A 46 0.90 20.85 -7.22
C ALA A 46 1.44 20.72 -5.79
N TRP A 47 1.37 19.52 -5.20
CA TRP A 47 1.95 19.26 -3.87
C TRP A 47 3.45 19.52 -3.85
N TYR A 48 4.17 19.08 -4.87
CA TYR A 48 5.62 19.25 -4.95
C TYR A 48 6.04 20.70 -5.20
N ALA A 49 5.21 21.51 -5.88
CA ALA A 49 5.48 22.93 -6.08
C ALA A 49 5.53 23.73 -4.76
N GLU A 50 4.84 23.24 -3.72
CA GLU A 50 4.87 23.82 -2.36
C GLU A 50 5.94 23.18 -1.46
N PHE A 51 6.57 22.08 -1.89
CA PHE A 51 7.50 21.33 -1.07
C PHE A 51 8.89 22.01 -1.03
N PRO A 52 9.52 22.18 0.14
CA PRO A 52 10.84 22.82 0.27
C PRO A 52 11.99 21.87 -0.12
N ASP A 53 12.03 21.44 -1.38
CA ASP A 53 13.09 20.56 -1.90
C ASP A 53 14.29 21.39 -2.38
N ASP A 54 15.33 21.48 -1.55
CA ASP A 54 16.58 22.11 -1.94
C ASP A 54 17.26 21.33 -3.07
N PRO A 55 18.04 21.97 -3.96
CA PRO A 55 18.76 21.27 -5.04
C PRO A 55 19.70 20.15 -4.57
N GLY A 56 20.14 20.18 -3.30
CA GLY A 56 20.96 19.14 -2.67
C GLY A 56 20.15 17.99 -2.05
N ARG A 57 18.83 18.15 -1.89
CA ARG A 57 17.94 17.13 -1.34
C ARG A 57 17.48 16.16 -2.42
N LYS A 58 17.05 14.99 -1.97
CA LYS A 58 16.88 13.79 -2.81
C LYS A 58 15.41 13.48 -3.11
N LEU A 59 14.45 14.30 -2.67
CA LEU A 59 13.03 13.94 -2.79
C LEU A 59 12.60 13.87 -4.26
N ALA A 60 12.88 14.89 -5.09
CA ALA A 60 12.60 14.86 -6.53
C ALA A 60 13.18 13.62 -7.23
N LYS A 61 14.39 13.22 -6.83
CA LYS A 61 15.09 12.05 -7.39
C LYS A 61 14.38 10.77 -6.97
N ARG A 62 14.02 10.64 -5.68
CA ARG A 62 13.30 9.48 -5.13
C ARG A 62 11.90 9.36 -5.73
N LEU A 63 11.16 10.45 -5.84
CA LEU A 63 9.86 10.50 -6.52
C LEU A 63 9.92 10.02 -7.98
N ARG A 64 11.04 10.17 -8.67
CA ARG A 64 11.21 9.68 -10.05
C ARG A 64 11.84 8.29 -10.14
N SER A 65 12.20 7.68 -9.02
CA SER A 65 12.91 6.40 -8.96
C SER A 65 12.02 5.25 -9.42
N SER A 66 12.56 4.36 -10.26
CA SER A 66 11.89 3.10 -10.62
C SER A 66 11.89 2.07 -9.51
N ASP A 67 12.68 2.27 -8.46
CA ASP A 67 12.58 1.50 -7.22
C ASP A 67 11.33 1.92 -6.46
N GLY A 68 10.38 1.00 -6.32
CA GLY A 68 9.09 1.24 -5.68
C GLY A 68 9.23 1.72 -4.24
N VAL A 69 10.17 1.17 -3.47
CA VAL A 69 10.41 1.54 -2.07
C VAL A 69 10.81 3.02 -1.97
N ALA A 70 11.81 3.43 -2.76
CA ALA A 70 12.25 4.82 -2.79
C ALA A 70 11.15 5.78 -3.27
N HIS A 71 10.39 5.37 -4.28
CA HIS A 71 9.33 6.16 -4.88
C HIS A 71 8.15 6.40 -3.94
N PHE A 72 7.56 5.33 -3.41
CA PHE A 72 6.40 5.42 -2.53
C PHE A 72 6.76 6.05 -1.19
N GLY A 73 7.95 5.80 -0.65
CA GLY A 73 8.38 6.50 0.57
C GLY A 73 8.50 8.01 0.38
N ALA A 74 9.00 8.45 -0.78
CA ALA A 74 9.03 9.89 -1.10
C ALA A 74 7.64 10.46 -1.39
N LEU A 75 6.72 9.65 -1.92
CA LEU A 75 5.32 10.04 -2.11
C LEU A 75 4.60 10.21 -0.78
N ASP A 76 4.81 9.30 0.17
CA ASP A 76 4.26 9.40 1.53
C ASP A 76 4.76 10.68 2.21
N GLU A 77 6.07 10.96 2.15
CA GLU A 77 6.65 12.20 2.68
C GLU A 77 6.03 13.45 2.03
N LEU A 78 5.91 13.49 0.70
CA LEU A 78 5.29 14.58 -0.03
C LEU A 78 3.82 14.78 0.38
N TYR A 79 3.09 13.68 0.54
CA TYR A 79 1.68 13.72 0.87
C TYR A 79 1.45 14.20 2.31
N VAL A 80 2.27 13.75 3.27
CA VAL A 80 2.24 14.24 4.65
C VAL A 80 2.53 15.74 4.72
N HIS A 81 3.52 16.22 3.97
CA HIS A 81 3.77 17.65 3.86
C HIS A 81 2.54 18.41 3.35
N HIS A 82 1.92 17.93 2.26
CA HIS A 82 0.69 18.52 1.74
C HIS A 82 -0.42 18.58 2.80
N LEU A 83 -0.63 17.52 3.58
CA LEU A 83 -1.63 17.50 4.65
C LEU A 83 -1.33 18.52 5.76
N LEU A 84 -0.08 18.63 6.20
CA LEU A 84 0.33 19.61 7.20
C LEU A 84 0.16 21.06 6.69
N ARG A 85 0.51 21.31 5.43
CA ARG A 85 0.38 22.62 4.77
C ARG A 85 -1.05 23.14 4.68
N ARG A 86 -2.05 22.26 4.77
CA ARG A 86 -3.46 22.68 4.81
C ARG A 86 -3.84 23.41 6.10
N ARG A 87 -3.08 23.20 7.19
CA ARG A 87 -3.33 23.79 8.51
C ARG A 87 -2.22 24.76 8.94
N PHE A 88 -0.99 24.54 8.52
CA PHE A 88 0.18 25.27 9.02
C PHE A 88 0.95 25.98 7.93
N ASP A 89 1.24 27.27 8.18
CA ASP A 89 1.96 28.15 7.26
C ASP A 89 3.49 27.97 7.28
N ASP A 90 4.06 27.34 8.31
CA ASP A 90 5.50 27.05 8.40
C ASP A 90 5.70 25.56 8.72
N VAL A 91 5.99 24.77 7.67
CA VAL A 91 6.32 23.34 7.76
C VAL A 91 7.71 23.16 7.17
N ARG A 92 8.66 22.72 8.01
CA ARG A 92 10.07 22.58 7.62
C ARG A 92 10.43 21.11 7.49
N TYR A 93 11.04 20.75 6.37
CA TYR A 93 11.48 19.39 6.06
C TYR A 93 12.95 19.18 6.45
N GLU A 94 13.24 18.09 7.16
CA GLU A 94 14.56 17.69 7.70
C GLU A 94 15.43 18.88 8.17
N GLU A 95 14.87 19.75 9.01
CA GLU A 95 15.60 20.90 9.56
C GLU A 95 16.89 20.42 10.26
N ASP A 96 18.02 21.05 9.91
CA ASP A 96 19.38 20.71 10.37
C ASP A 96 19.89 19.29 10.05
N GLY A 97 19.16 18.52 9.23
CA GLY A 97 19.51 17.14 8.86
C GLY A 97 19.57 16.16 10.05
N LYS A 98 19.10 16.59 11.23
CA LYS A 98 19.12 15.84 12.49
C LYS A 98 17.78 16.04 13.18
N GLY A 99 16.83 15.17 12.90
CA GLY A 99 15.52 15.32 13.48
C GLY A 99 14.47 14.48 12.79
N PRO A 100 13.21 14.70 13.17
CA PRO A 100 12.09 14.13 12.47
C PRO A 100 11.98 14.72 11.06
N ASP A 101 11.34 14.00 10.15
CA ASP A 101 11.17 14.44 8.76
C ASP A 101 10.52 15.83 8.65
N PHE A 102 9.54 16.14 9.51
CA PHE A 102 8.89 17.45 9.54
C PHE A 102 8.84 18.07 10.94
N ARG A 103 9.03 19.38 10.98
CA ARG A 103 8.72 20.25 12.12
C ARG A 103 7.71 21.30 11.69
N VAL A 104 6.73 21.55 12.55
CA VAL A 104 5.65 22.50 12.31
C VAL A 104 5.81 23.68 13.26
N TYR A 105 5.69 24.90 12.73
CA TYR A 105 5.84 26.12 13.48
C TYR A 105 4.58 27.00 13.40
N GLU A 106 4.23 27.62 14.52
CA GLU A 106 3.26 28.70 14.58
C GLU A 106 3.90 29.91 15.26
N ARG A 107 3.89 31.07 14.60
CA ARG A 107 4.50 32.32 15.11
C ARG A 107 5.97 32.13 15.56
N GLY A 108 6.71 31.30 14.84
CA GLY A 108 8.13 31.01 15.10
C GLY A 108 8.39 29.99 16.22
N VAL A 109 7.36 29.41 16.84
CA VAL A 109 7.48 28.38 17.88
C VAL A 109 7.15 27.02 17.28
N CYS A 110 7.98 26.00 17.53
CA CYS A 110 7.70 24.64 17.09
C CYS A 110 6.52 24.07 17.89
N VAL A 111 5.44 23.69 17.23
CA VAL A 111 4.19 23.22 17.87
C VAL A 111 3.93 21.74 17.66
N ALA A 112 4.61 21.09 16.71
CA ALA A 112 4.52 19.66 16.49
C ALA A 112 5.71 19.15 15.66
N ALA A 113 5.97 17.86 15.76
CA ALA A 113 6.93 17.14 14.91
C ALA A 113 6.30 15.87 14.32
N VAL A 114 6.68 15.53 13.09
CA VAL A 114 6.20 14.35 12.38
C VAL A 114 7.36 13.59 11.77
N GLU A 115 7.41 12.30 12.05
CA GLU A 115 8.26 11.35 11.33
C GLU A 115 7.40 10.55 10.34
N VAL A 116 7.91 10.33 9.13
CA VAL A 116 7.28 9.48 8.14
C VAL A 116 8.03 8.15 8.04
N LEU A 117 7.27 7.07 7.93
CA LEU A 117 7.80 5.77 7.55
C LEU A 117 6.86 5.12 6.54
N SER A 118 7.42 4.26 5.71
CA SER A 118 6.63 3.43 4.81
C SER A 118 6.81 1.96 5.17
N LEU A 119 5.69 1.23 5.17
CA LEU A 119 5.60 -0.20 5.38
C LEU A 119 5.26 -0.85 4.04
N PHE A 120 6.20 -1.61 3.50
CA PHE A 120 6.11 -2.34 2.23
C PHE A 120 6.05 -3.84 2.47
N GLU A 121 5.71 -4.62 1.45
CA GLU A 121 5.57 -6.06 1.59
C GLU A 121 6.90 -6.70 2.04
N PRO A 122 6.85 -7.84 2.75
CA PRO A 122 8.06 -8.56 3.13
C PRO A 122 8.96 -8.86 1.92
N PRO A 123 10.29 -8.65 1.99
CA PRO A 123 11.18 -8.85 0.85
C PRO A 123 11.19 -10.27 0.28
N ASP A 124 10.89 -11.27 1.10
CA ASP A 124 10.77 -12.68 0.72
C ASP A 124 9.55 -12.95 -0.17
N TRP A 125 8.57 -12.03 -0.22
CA TRP A 125 7.39 -12.12 -1.07
C TRP A 125 7.60 -11.46 -2.44
N ALA A 126 8.51 -10.49 -2.51
CA ALA A 126 8.78 -9.73 -3.72
C ALA A 126 9.22 -10.62 -4.89
N ALA A 127 10.06 -11.64 -4.65
CA ALA A 127 10.55 -12.52 -5.70
C ALA A 127 9.44 -13.44 -6.28
N PRO A 128 8.64 -14.18 -5.48
CA PRO A 128 7.47 -14.91 -5.96
C PRO A 128 6.45 -14.04 -6.70
N GLN A 129 6.13 -12.85 -6.16
CA GLN A 129 5.16 -11.94 -6.75
C GLN A 129 5.66 -11.37 -8.08
N THR A 130 6.94 -10.96 -8.15
CA THR A 130 7.56 -10.51 -9.41
C THR A 130 7.54 -11.63 -10.45
N ARG A 131 7.84 -12.87 -10.04
CA ARG A 131 7.75 -14.03 -10.94
C ARG A 131 6.33 -14.25 -11.45
N HIS A 132 5.35 -14.25 -10.57
CA HIS A 132 3.94 -14.37 -10.95
C HIS A 132 3.53 -13.26 -11.92
N GLY A 133 3.89 -12.01 -11.63
CA GLY A 133 3.65 -10.87 -12.51
C GLY A 133 4.26 -11.03 -13.90
N ARG A 134 5.50 -11.54 -14.01
CA ARG A 134 6.15 -11.78 -15.32
C ARG A 134 5.37 -12.79 -16.16
N ILE A 135 4.94 -13.90 -15.54
CA ILE A 135 4.14 -14.92 -16.21
C ILE A 135 2.80 -14.34 -16.67
N ALA A 136 2.15 -13.55 -15.82
CA ALA A 136 0.88 -12.90 -16.15
C ALA A 136 1.02 -11.88 -17.28
N ASP A 137 2.08 -11.04 -17.29
CA ASP A 137 2.34 -10.09 -18.37
C ASP A 137 2.64 -10.79 -19.69
N GLN A 138 3.41 -11.89 -19.66
CA GLN A 138 3.68 -12.71 -20.84
C GLN A 138 2.40 -13.37 -21.39
N LEU A 139 1.56 -13.91 -20.51
CA LEU A 139 0.29 -14.53 -20.88
C LEU A 139 -0.67 -13.50 -21.49
N ASN A 140 -0.82 -12.32 -20.86
CA ASN A 140 -1.65 -11.23 -21.37
C ASN A 140 -1.18 -10.66 -22.71
N LYS A 141 0.12 -10.77 -23.02
CA LYS A 141 0.65 -10.41 -24.34
C LYS A 141 0.32 -11.46 -25.39
N ALA A 142 0.35 -12.74 -25.02
CA ALA A 142 0.21 -13.86 -25.94
C ALA A 142 -1.25 -14.24 -26.22
N VAL A 143 -2.12 -14.18 -25.21
CA VAL A 143 -3.50 -14.70 -25.29
C VAL A 143 -4.50 -13.58 -25.01
N LYS A 144 -5.49 -13.44 -25.89
CA LYS A 144 -6.55 -12.44 -25.79
C LYS A 144 -7.75 -12.97 -24.99
N PRO A 145 -8.46 -12.11 -24.22
CA PRO A 145 -9.60 -12.52 -23.39
C PRO A 145 -10.90 -12.74 -24.18
N THR A 146 -10.84 -13.36 -25.35
CA THR A 146 -12.01 -13.48 -26.27
C THR A 146 -12.95 -14.63 -25.91
N ALA A 147 -12.49 -15.62 -25.13
CA ALA A 147 -13.29 -16.79 -24.75
C ALA A 147 -14.29 -16.53 -23.61
N GLY A 148 -14.36 -15.31 -23.06
CA GLY A 148 -15.26 -14.97 -21.95
C GLY A 148 -14.85 -15.58 -20.60
N TYR A 149 -13.57 -15.91 -20.43
CA TYR A 149 -12.99 -16.39 -19.17
C TYR A 149 -11.79 -15.52 -18.76
N PHE A 150 -11.65 -15.26 -17.46
CA PHE A 150 -10.37 -14.85 -16.88
C PHE A 150 -9.55 -16.07 -16.50
N VAL A 151 -8.23 -15.91 -16.46
CA VAL A 151 -7.29 -16.93 -16.03
C VAL A 151 -6.67 -16.53 -14.70
N ARG A 152 -6.83 -17.38 -13.69
CA ARG A 152 -6.03 -17.36 -12.46
C ARG A 152 -5.05 -18.52 -12.54
N PHE A 153 -3.81 -18.31 -12.08
CA PHE A 153 -2.85 -19.40 -12.00
C PHE A 153 -2.08 -19.38 -10.68
N GLU A 154 -1.49 -20.51 -10.33
CA GLU A 154 -0.71 -20.71 -9.12
C GLU A 154 0.48 -21.62 -9.43
N VAL A 155 1.70 -21.16 -9.14
CA VAL A 155 2.91 -21.95 -9.36
C VAL A 155 3.07 -22.94 -8.21
N ILE A 156 2.64 -24.19 -8.43
CA ILE A 156 2.73 -25.27 -7.43
C ILE A 156 4.18 -25.69 -7.24
N ARG A 157 4.93 -25.83 -8.33
CA ARG A 157 6.31 -26.31 -8.33
C ARG A 157 7.10 -25.69 -9.47
N GLY A 158 8.39 -25.49 -9.23
CA GLY A 158 9.35 -25.10 -10.27
C GLY A 158 10.15 -23.86 -9.87
N GLN A 159 11.43 -23.84 -10.22
CA GLN A 159 12.34 -22.73 -9.94
C GLN A 159 12.50 -21.76 -11.12
N ARG A 160 11.95 -22.11 -12.29
CA ARG A 160 12.05 -21.31 -13.53
C ARG A 160 10.68 -20.93 -14.05
N ASP A 161 10.60 -19.82 -14.75
CA ASP A 161 9.38 -19.40 -15.44
C ASP A 161 9.04 -20.43 -16.54
N PRO A 162 7.76 -20.73 -16.79
CA PRO A 162 7.37 -21.61 -17.88
C PRO A 162 7.77 -20.97 -19.22
N SER A 163 7.94 -21.80 -20.25
CA SER A 163 8.07 -21.34 -21.63
C SER A 163 6.83 -20.51 -22.00
N PRO A 164 6.96 -19.21 -22.31
CA PRO A 164 5.81 -18.34 -22.54
C PRO A 164 4.91 -18.85 -23.67
N LYS A 165 5.52 -19.37 -24.73
CA LYS A 165 4.81 -19.91 -25.91
C LYS A 165 4.07 -21.22 -25.60
N ALA A 166 4.70 -22.12 -24.84
CA ALA A 166 4.09 -23.40 -24.51
C ALA A 166 2.94 -23.21 -23.51
N PHE A 167 3.13 -22.33 -22.52
CA PHE A 167 2.09 -22.01 -21.56
C PHE A 167 0.91 -21.27 -22.20
N ALA A 168 1.16 -20.29 -23.07
CA ALA A 168 0.10 -19.63 -23.83
C ALA A 168 -0.73 -20.61 -24.67
N ARG A 169 -0.06 -21.50 -25.43
CA ARG A 169 -0.73 -22.54 -26.22
C ARG A 169 -1.56 -23.48 -25.36
N PHE A 170 -1.05 -23.87 -24.19
CA PHE A 170 -1.81 -24.66 -23.24
C PHE A 170 -3.09 -23.94 -22.82
N ILE A 171 -3.00 -22.65 -22.45
CA ILE A 171 -4.17 -21.85 -22.07
C ILE A 171 -5.19 -21.74 -23.22
N GLU A 172 -4.74 -21.48 -24.45
CA GLU A 172 -5.61 -21.43 -25.62
C GLU A 172 -6.37 -22.75 -25.84
N ASN A 173 -5.65 -23.88 -25.83
CA ASN A 173 -6.25 -25.20 -25.99
C ASN A 173 -7.27 -25.55 -24.89
N GLU A 174 -7.00 -25.14 -23.65
CA GLU A 174 -7.95 -25.34 -22.55
C GLU A 174 -9.19 -24.45 -22.73
N LEU A 175 -9.01 -23.17 -23.08
CA LEU A 175 -10.11 -22.23 -23.33
C LEU A 175 -11.06 -22.70 -24.44
N GLU A 176 -10.53 -23.33 -25.50
CA GLU A 176 -11.32 -23.89 -26.60
C GLU A 176 -12.23 -25.07 -26.17
N GLN A 177 -11.85 -25.77 -25.09
CA GLN A 177 -12.58 -26.93 -24.58
C GLN A 177 -13.58 -26.58 -23.47
N LEU A 178 -13.55 -25.34 -22.96
CA LEU A 178 -14.46 -24.92 -21.89
C LEU A 178 -15.91 -24.79 -22.41
N PRO A 179 -16.91 -25.07 -21.58
CA PRO A 179 -18.30 -24.74 -21.91
C PRO A 179 -18.46 -23.22 -22.09
N PRO A 180 -19.52 -22.75 -22.75
CA PRO A 180 -19.87 -21.33 -22.75
C PRO A 180 -19.94 -20.77 -21.31
N PRO A 181 -19.36 -19.58 -21.01
CA PRO A 181 -19.32 -19.02 -19.65
C PRO A 181 -20.69 -18.95 -18.97
N GLU A 182 -21.76 -18.73 -19.74
CA GLU A 182 -23.13 -18.62 -19.28
C GLU A 182 -23.70 -19.94 -18.73
N GLN A 183 -23.06 -21.08 -19.05
CA GLN A 183 -23.42 -22.40 -18.54
C GLN A 183 -22.65 -22.77 -17.26
N VAL A 184 -21.63 -21.99 -16.88
CA VAL A 184 -20.87 -22.22 -15.65
C VAL A 184 -21.56 -21.51 -14.49
N PRO A 185 -21.94 -22.22 -13.40
CA PRO A 185 -22.64 -21.60 -12.29
C PRO A 185 -21.84 -20.44 -11.67
N HIS A 186 -22.37 -19.23 -11.77
CA HIS A 186 -21.95 -18.09 -10.94
C HIS A 186 -22.54 -18.28 -9.54
N GLN A 187 -21.89 -19.06 -8.67
CA GLN A 187 -22.39 -19.22 -7.30
C GLN A 187 -22.31 -17.89 -6.53
N ALA A 188 -23.37 -17.59 -5.77
CA ALA A 188 -23.53 -16.35 -5.00
C ALA A 188 -22.63 -16.25 -3.76
N SER A 189 -21.94 -17.33 -3.36
CA SER A 189 -21.09 -17.32 -2.16
C SER A 189 -19.60 -17.21 -2.52
N PRO A 190 -18.93 -16.09 -2.20
CA PRO A 190 -17.51 -15.87 -2.54
C PRO A 190 -16.55 -16.89 -1.89
N HIS A 191 -16.97 -17.59 -0.83
CA HIS A 191 -16.11 -18.51 -0.07
C HIS A 191 -16.13 -19.97 -0.56
N ARG A 192 -17.07 -20.37 -1.42
CA ARG A 192 -17.15 -21.75 -1.98
C ARG A 192 -17.08 -21.81 -3.51
N ALA A 193 -17.14 -20.66 -4.19
CA ALA A 193 -17.25 -20.59 -5.64
C ALA A 193 -16.05 -21.21 -6.39
N TRP A 194 -14.85 -21.23 -5.82
CA TRP A 194 -13.63 -21.59 -6.56
C TRP A 194 -13.48 -23.10 -6.80
N ALA A 195 -14.13 -23.94 -6.00
CA ALA A 195 -14.00 -25.39 -6.11
C ALA A 195 -14.66 -25.95 -7.38
N HIS A 196 -15.63 -25.22 -7.95
CA HIS A 196 -16.46 -25.68 -9.06
C HIS A 196 -16.05 -25.13 -10.42
N TRP A 197 -15.18 -24.11 -10.46
CA TRP A 197 -14.70 -23.56 -11.72
C TRP A 197 -13.78 -24.54 -12.45
N PRO A 198 -13.74 -24.54 -13.79
CA PRO A 198 -12.83 -25.39 -14.54
C PRO A 198 -11.38 -25.15 -14.12
N ARG A 199 -10.62 -26.25 -13.99
CA ARG A 199 -9.22 -26.24 -13.57
C ARG A 199 -8.41 -27.19 -14.43
N ALA A 200 -7.17 -26.79 -14.70
CA ALA A 200 -6.20 -27.59 -15.42
C ALA A 200 -4.82 -27.46 -14.77
N ILE A 201 -3.93 -28.43 -15.00
CA ILE A 201 -2.56 -28.39 -14.51
C ILE A 201 -1.61 -28.37 -15.70
N TYR A 202 -0.91 -27.26 -15.87
CA TYR A 202 0.20 -27.17 -16.81
C TYR A 202 1.43 -27.86 -16.23
N ARG A 203 2.12 -28.66 -17.04
CA ARG A 203 3.35 -29.37 -16.66
C ARG A 203 4.38 -29.24 -17.78
N GLU A 204 5.62 -28.93 -17.41
CA GLU A 204 6.78 -28.99 -18.31
C GLU A 204 7.76 -30.07 -17.88
N GLU A 205 8.57 -30.55 -18.84
CA GLU A 205 9.70 -31.45 -18.61
C GLU A 205 10.72 -30.86 -17.62
N SER A 206 10.80 -29.53 -17.53
CA SER A 206 11.62 -28.79 -16.55
C SER A 206 11.20 -29.03 -15.09
N GLY A 207 10.06 -29.69 -14.86
CA GLY A 207 9.48 -29.92 -13.54
C GLY A 207 8.59 -28.78 -13.04
N THR A 208 8.40 -27.72 -13.86
CA THR A 208 7.46 -26.63 -13.57
C THR A 208 6.03 -27.14 -13.62
N GLN A 209 5.24 -26.83 -12.58
CA GLN A 209 3.82 -27.18 -12.47
C GLN A 209 3.02 -25.95 -12.07
N ILE A 210 2.00 -25.63 -12.86
CA ILE A 210 1.15 -24.47 -12.63
C ILE A 210 -0.31 -24.94 -12.62
N ALA A 211 -0.99 -24.74 -11.50
CA ALA A 211 -2.44 -24.87 -11.46
C ALA A 211 -3.08 -23.67 -12.13
N VAL A 212 -4.07 -23.93 -12.97
CA VAL A 212 -4.84 -22.90 -13.67
C VAL A 212 -6.31 -23.05 -13.29
N THR A 213 -6.97 -21.93 -13.07
CA THR A 213 -8.41 -21.83 -12.82
C THR A 213 -9.01 -20.84 -13.80
N PHE A 214 -10.06 -21.27 -14.49
CA PHE A 214 -10.75 -20.46 -15.49
C PHE A 214 -12.03 -19.89 -14.87
N ILE A 215 -12.09 -18.56 -14.77
CA ILE A 215 -13.15 -17.85 -14.06
C ILE A 215 -14.11 -17.28 -15.12
N PRO A 216 -15.39 -17.73 -15.17
CA PRO A 216 -16.32 -17.23 -16.18
C PRO A 216 -16.55 -15.73 -15.98
N MET A 217 -16.42 -14.96 -17.06
CA MET A 217 -16.78 -13.55 -17.06
C MET A 217 -18.29 -13.40 -17.03
N LYS A 218 -18.79 -12.34 -16.38
CA LYS A 218 -20.19 -11.96 -16.51
C LYS A 218 -20.52 -11.62 -17.97
N PRO A 219 -21.76 -11.85 -18.44
CA PRO A 219 -22.15 -11.55 -19.81
C PRO A 219 -21.80 -10.14 -20.28
N GLU A 220 -21.99 -9.16 -19.41
CA GLU A 220 -21.81 -7.73 -19.60
C GLU A 220 -20.41 -7.21 -19.24
N ALA A 221 -19.46 -8.10 -18.92
CA ALA A 221 -18.12 -7.68 -18.53
C ALA A 221 -17.42 -6.95 -19.69
N PRO A 222 -16.93 -5.69 -19.49
CA PRO A 222 -16.26 -4.93 -20.54
C PRO A 222 -15.05 -5.64 -21.16
N SER A 223 -14.40 -6.53 -20.40
CA SER A 223 -13.26 -7.32 -20.87
C SER A 223 -13.58 -8.27 -22.02
N ARG A 224 -14.85 -8.64 -22.23
CA ARG A 224 -15.25 -9.52 -23.36
C ARG A 224 -15.10 -8.83 -24.71
N THR A 225 -15.30 -7.51 -24.76
CA THR A 225 -15.29 -6.73 -25.99
C THR A 225 -14.07 -5.84 -26.13
N ASN A 226 -13.25 -5.72 -25.08
CA ASN A 226 -12.03 -4.92 -25.09
C ASN A 226 -10.79 -5.77 -25.44
N PRO A 227 -10.18 -5.61 -26.63
CA PRO A 227 -8.98 -6.38 -27.03
C PRO A 227 -7.72 -6.05 -26.21
N ASP A 228 -7.75 -4.96 -25.44
CA ASP A 228 -6.71 -4.54 -24.51
C ASP A 228 -6.97 -4.99 -23.06
N ALA A 229 -8.08 -5.69 -22.82
CA ALA A 229 -8.33 -6.29 -21.51
C ALA A 229 -7.31 -7.40 -21.21
N ARG A 230 -7.11 -7.64 -19.92
CA ARG A 230 -6.23 -8.69 -19.42
C ARG A 230 -7.01 -9.99 -19.27
N LEU A 231 -6.43 -11.06 -19.80
CA LEU A 231 -6.89 -12.42 -19.56
C LEU A 231 -6.51 -12.87 -18.15
N ALA A 232 -5.24 -12.72 -17.80
CA ALA A 232 -4.70 -13.13 -16.52
C ALA A 232 -4.78 -12.00 -15.50
N SER A 233 -5.38 -12.27 -14.35
CA SER A 233 -5.32 -11.38 -13.18
C SER A 233 -4.17 -11.80 -12.27
N SER A 234 -3.40 -10.85 -11.73
CA SER A 234 -2.26 -11.09 -10.82
C SER A 234 -2.66 -11.49 -9.41
N ASN A 235 -3.94 -11.76 -9.15
CA ASN A 235 -4.43 -12.00 -7.80
C ASN A 235 -4.06 -13.39 -7.23
N ALA A 236 -2.97 -14.01 -7.70
CA ALA A 236 -2.27 -14.92 -6.79
C ALA A 236 -1.61 -14.05 -5.73
N PHE A 237 -2.40 -13.65 -4.72
CA PHE A 237 -1.84 -13.41 -3.40
C PHE A 237 -0.96 -14.62 -3.12
N THR A 238 0.36 -14.43 -3.13
CA THR A 238 1.28 -15.45 -2.70
C THR A 238 0.84 -15.79 -1.28
N GLY A 239 0.19 -16.94 -1.10
CA GLY A 239 -0.47 -17.26 0.15
C GLY A 239 0.53 -17.21 1.29
N GLY A 240 0.22 -16.43 2.32
CA GLY A 240 1.04 -16.29 3.50
C GLY A 240 0.32 -15.42 4.52
N ILE A 241 0.69 -15.56 5.78
CA ILE A 241 0.18 -14.69 6.84
C ILE A 241 1.07 -13.46 6.83
N VAL A 242 0.55 -12.31 6.36
CA VAL A 242 1.22 -11.03 6.57
C VAL A 242 0.95 -10.62 8.01
N LEU A 243 1.99 -10.54 8.83
CA LEU A 243 1.86 -10.07 10.21
C LEU A 243 1.89 -8.53 10.27
N THR A 244 0.99 -7.86 9.55
CA THR A 244 1.02 -6.40 9.36
C THR A 244 1.00 -5.66 10.69
N ALA A 245 0.12 -6.07 11.61
CA ALA A 245 0.04 -5.54 12.97
C ALA A 245 1.39 -5.54 13.71
N GLN A 246 2.12 -6.66 13.66
CA GLN A 246 3.41 -6.81 14.32
C GLN A 246 4.47 -5.93 13.67
N ARG A 247 4.52 -5.93 12.32
CA ARG A 247 5.52 -5.17 11.56
C ARG A 247 5.32 -3.67 11.73
N LEU A 248 4.08 -3.19 11.70
CA LEU A 248 3.74 -1.80 11.99
C LEU A 248 4.22 -1.42 13.40
N LYS A 249 3.88 -2.23 14.42
CA LYS A 249 4.31 -2.01 15.81
C LYS A 249 5.83 -1.90 15.93
N GLU A 250 6.58 -2.82 15.33
CA GLU A 250 8.04 -2.84 15.38
C GLU A 250 8.66 -1.62 14.69
N ARG A 251 8.17 -1.26 13.50
CA ARG A 251 8.68 -0.12 12.72
C ARG A 251 8.39 1.22 13.39
N VAL A 252 7.19 1.39 13.96
CA VAL A 252 6.88 2.59 14.74
C VAL A 252 7.70 2.65 16.02
N ARG A 253 7.86 1.53 16.74
CA ARG A 253 8.70 1.45 17.95
C ARG A 253 10.14 1.94 17.69
N GLU A 254 10.73 1.60 16.55
CA GLU A 254 12.07 2.06 16.17
C GLU A 254 12.16 3.59 16.02
N LYS A 255 11.06 4.24 15.63
CA LYS A 255 10.94 5.71 15.47
C LYS A 255 10.44 6.43 16.71
N ALA A 256 9.75 5.71 17.61
CA ALA A 256 9.26 6.25 18.88
C ALA A 256 10.37 6.51 19.90
N GLY A 257 11.53 5.86 19.73
CA GLY A 257 12.65 5.96 20.66
C GLY A 257 13.48 7.22 20.46
N GLY A 258 13.44 8.15 21.42
CA GLY A 258 14.56 8.97 21.95
C GLY A 258 15.46 9.82 21.05
N ARG A 259 15.63 9.52 19.76
CA ARG A 259 16.76 9.98 18.92
C ARG A 259 16.75 11.46 18.61
N TYR A 260 15.57 12.05 18.57
CA TYR A 260 15.40 13.46 18.23
C TYR A 260 15.36 14.31 19.51
N ASP A 261 15.62 15.60 19.38
CA ASP A 261 15.26 16.57 20.40
C ASP A 261 13.91 17.19 20.03
N ILE A 262 12.83 16.68 20.64
CA ILE A 262 11.45 17.17 20.47
C ILE A 262 10.78 17.33 21.84
N THR A 263 11.56 17.80 22.82
CA THR A 263 11.08 17.96 24.19
C THR A 263 9.97 19.01 24.27
N GLY A 264 8.88 18.71 24.97
CA GLY A 264 7.81 19.68 25.20
C GLY A 264 6.77 19.83 24.10
N ILE A 265 6.89 19.10 22.98
CA ILE A 265 5.97 19.22 21.83
C ILE A 265 5.34 17.87 21.46
N PRO A 266 4.12 17.87 20.88
CA PRO A 266 3.53 16.68 20.27
C PRO A 266 4.41 16.10 19.17
N TYR A 267 4.49 14.77 19.12
CA TYR A 267 5.23 14.00 18.13
C TYR A 267 4.37 12.87 17.57
N ALA A 268 4.21 12.81 16.25
CA ALA A 268 3.53 11.71 15.60
C ALA A 268 4.44 10.96 14.63
N VAL A 269 4.13 9.68 14.43
CA VAL A 269 4.68 8.87 13.35
C VAL A 269 3.57 8.64 12.33
N VAL A 270 3.77 9.08 11.10
CA VAL A 270 2.89 8.74 9.97
C VAL A 270 3.45 7.50 9.28
N ALA A 271 2.65 6.44 9.20
CA ALA A 271 2.98 5.20 8.54
C ALA A 271 2.19 5.07 7.22
N GLY A 272 2.87 5.21 6.08
CA GLY A 272 2.35 4.84 4.76
C GLY A 272 2.36 3.33 4.62
N ILE A 273 1.19 2.69 4.57
CA ILE A 273 1.07 1.23 4.55
C ILE A 273 0.66 0.74 3.15
N HIS A 274 1.54 -0.04 2.54
CA HIS A 274 1.42 -0.53 1.16
C HIS A 274 1.06 -2.02 1.06
N ASP A 275 0.70 -2.65 2.19
CA ASP A 275 0.46 -4.11 2.32
C ASP A 275 -1.02 -4.50 2.42
N PHE A 276 -1.91 -3.55 2.14
CA PHE A 276 -3.37 -3.72 2.18
C PHE A 276 -3.92 -4.35 3.49
N PRO A 277 -3.52 -3.89 4.68
CA PRO A 277 -4.13 -4.39 5.91
C PRO A 277 -5.60 -4.03 5.99
N ASP A 278 -6.34 -4.81 6.77
CA ASP A 278 -7.62 -4.34 7.29
C ASP A 278 -7.41 -3.36 8.47
N GLU A 279 -8.47 -2.65 8.82
CA GLU A 279 -8.42 -1.66 9.90
C GLU A 279 -8.11 -2.31 11.27
N GLU A 280 -8.61 -3.52 11.55
CA GLU A 280 -8.38 -4.20 12.83
C GLU A 280 -6.91 -4.64 12.97
N GLU A 281 -6.21 -4.98 11.89
CA GLU A 281 -4.77 -5.25 11.93
C GLU A 281 -3.97 -4.00 12.33
N ILE A 282 -4.32 -2.83 11.79
CA ILE A 282 -3.70 -1.55 12.16
C ILE A 282 -3.96 -1.25 13.64
N ILE A 283 -5.24 -1.32 14.06
CA ILE A 283 -5.64 -1.06 15.44
C ILE A 283 -4.97 -2.07 16.38
N ALA A 284 -4.91 -3.36 16.02
CA ALA A 284 -4.25 -4.40 16.83
C ALA A 284 -2.75 -4.16 16.99
N GLY A 285 -2.07 -3.64 15.96
CA GLY A 285 -0.66 -3.27 16.05
C GLY A 285 -0.41 -2.13 17.06
N ILE A 286 -1.33 -1.17 17.12
CA ILE A 286 -1.17 0.04 17.93
C ILE A 286 -1.73 -0.11 19.35
N PHE A 287 -2.93 -0.63 19.50
CA PHE A 287 -3.64 -0.73 20.78
C PHE A 287 -3.69 -2.15 21.36
N GLY A 288 -3.38 -3.18 20.57
CA GLY A 288 -3.52 -4.58 20.97
C GLY A 288 -4.80 -5.22 20.46
N ARG A 289 -4.90 -6.55 20.55
CA ARG A 289 -5.99 -7.32 19.95
C ARG A 289 -7.24 -7.25 20.80
N THR A 290 -8.40 -7.22 20.15
CA THR A 290 -9.68 -7.38 20.83
C THR A 290 -9.84 -8.80 21.39
N CYS A 291 -10.21 -8.91 22.66
CA CYS A 291 -10.55 -10.14 23.36
C CYS A 291 -11.86 -9.96 24.17
N PRO A 292 -12.48 -11.02 24.71
CA PRO A 292 -13.74 -10.89 25.44
C PRO A 292 -13.68 -9.95 26.65
N GLN A 293 -12.50 -9.73 27.22
CA GLN A 293 -12.27 -8.88 28.39
C GLN A 293 -11.90 -7.41 28.04
N GLY A 294 -11.80 -7.06 26.76
CA GLY A 294 -11.33 -5.75 26.29
C GLY A 294 -10.22 -5.89 25.25
N ARG A 295 -9.30 -4.93 25.16
CA ARG A 295 -8.09 -5.07 24.34
C ARG A 295 -6.94 -5.58 25.19
N ASP A 296 -6.14 -6.48 24.63
CA ASP A 296 -4.91 -6.92 25.28
C ASP A 296 -3.83 -5.82 25.29
N ASN A 297 -2.84 -5.93 26.19
CA ASN A 297 -1.77 -4.95 26.31
C ASN A 297 -0.59 -5.22 25.34
N THR A 298 -0.81 -5.97 24.25
CA THR A 298 0.27 -6.36 23.33
C THR A 298 0.59 -5.30 22.27
N GLY A 299 -0.27 -4.28 22.14
CA GLY A 299 -0.09 -3.14 21.25
C GLY A 299 1.09 -2.24 21.62
N LEU A 300 1.40 -1.32 20.71
CA LEU A 300 2.41 -0.28 20.90
C LEU A 300 2.14 0.57 22.15
N PHE A 301 0.89 1.02 22.34
CA PHE A 301 0.47 1.88 23.45
C PHE A 301 0.02 1.10 24.70
N GLY A 302 0.26 -0.21 24.76
CA GLY A 302 -0.12 -1.03 25.90
C GLY A 302 0.51 -0.59 27.23
N ILE A 303 -0.07 -1.06 28.33
CA ILE A 303 0.42 -0.89 29.70
C ILE A 303 1.00 -2.22 30.18
N ASP A 304 2.07 -2.19 30.96
CA ASP A 304 2.59 -3.36 31.66
C ASP A 304 3.12 -3.00 33.05
N SER A 305 3.60 -3.99 33.81
CA SER A 305 4.13 -3.80 35.16
C SER A 305 5.38 -2.91 35.20
N GLU A 306 6.17 -2.84 34.13
CA GLU A 306 7.34 -1.96 34.04
C GLU A 306 6.94 -0.53 33.65
N ARG A 307 5.78 -0.37 33.00
CA ARG A 307 5.28 0.90 32.45
C ARG A 307 3.79 1.06 32.78
N PRO A 308 3.45 1.26 34.07
CA PRO A 308 2.05 1.39 34.52
C PRO A 308 1.35 2.62 33.93
N ASP A 309 2.12 3.66 33.58
CA ASP A 309 1.61 4.88 32.95
C ASP A 309 1.53 4.78 31.42
N GLY A 310 1.74 3.59 30.84
CA GLY A 310 1.72 3.34 29.40
C GLY A 310 3.08 3.45 28.71
N ARG A 311 3.21 2.74 27.59
CA ARG A 311 4.42 2.72 26.75
C ARG A 311 4.52 3.96 25.86
N TYR A 312 5.76 4.33 25.52
CA TYR A 312 6.09 5.37 24.54
C TYR A 312 5.35 6.71 24.73
N ARG A 313 5.22 7.20 25.97
CA ARG A 313 4.51 8.44 26.32
C ARG A 313 4.97 9.70 25.56
N ARG A 314 6.17 9.67 24.97
CA ARG A 314 6.66 10.74 24.09
C ARG A 314 5.98 10.76 22.71
N LEU A 315 5.52 9.61 22.23
CA LEU A 315 4.79 9.50 20.97
C LEU A 315 3.32 9.86 21.23
N SER A 316 2.86 10.94 20.63
CA SER A 316 1.52 11.48 20.78
C SER A 316 0.47 10.70 20.01
N ALA A 317 0.82 10.20 18.82
CA ALA A 317 -0.07 9.44 17.96
C ALA A 317 0.70 8.62 16.92
N VAL A 318 0.02 7.62 16.37
CA VAL A 318 0.36 7.03 15.07
C VAL A 318 -0.72 7.46 14.08
N ILE A 319 -0.31 7.82 12.87
CA ILE A 319 -1.22 8.14 11.77
C ILE A 319 -1.01 7.10 10.68
N ALA A 320 -2.00 6.28 10.39
CA ALA A 320 -1.95 5.32 9.30
C ALA A 320 -2.44 5.99 8.01
N LEU A 321 -1.60 5.95 6.99
CA LEU A 321 -1.92 6.37 5.63
C LEU A 321 -2.03 5.11 4.77
N THR A 322 -3.24 4.79 4.32
CA THR A 322 -3.48 3.63 3.45
C THR A 322 -4.02 4.07 2.12
N GLY A 323 -3.85 3.23 1.09
CA GLY A 323 -4.51 3.45 -0.19
C GLY A 323 -4.10 4.74 -0.90
N LEU A 324 -2.82 5.10 -0.90
CA LEU A 324 -2.29 6.21 -1.72
C LEU A 324 -1.73 5.70 -3.06
N PRO A 325 -2.56 5.25 -4.03
CA PRO A 325 -2.06 4.83 -5.32
C PRO A 325 -1.68 6.03 -6.19
N LEU A 326 -0.78 5.79 -7.14
CA LEU A 326 -0.36 6.81 -8.12
C LEU A 326 -1.44 7.25 -9.10
N TRP A 327 -2.57 6.55 -9.17
CA TRP A 327 -3.63 6.80 -10.12
C TRP A 327 -4.92 7.30 -9.49
N ASP A 328 -4.95 7.44 -8.17
CA ASP A 328 -6.10 8.00 -7.47
C ASP A 328 -5.63 8.67 -6.19
N THR A 329 -5.36 9.98 -6.29
CA THR A 329 -4.94 10.78 -5.13
C THR A 329 -6.09 11.07 -4.17
N ALA A 330 -7.33 10.68 -4.49
CA ALA A 330 -8.50 10.83 -3.62
C ALA A 330 -8.87 9.54 -2.88
N ALA A 331 -8.35 8.38 -3.28
CA ALA A 331 -8.66 7.08 -2.69
C ALA A 331 -7.93 6.79 -1.36
N HIS A 332 -7.10 7.71 -0.88
CA HIS A 332 -6.35 7.50 0.36
C HIS A 332 -7.26 7.57 1.58
N ASP A 333 -6.89 6.81 2.60
CA ASP A 333 -7.50 6.90 3.92
C ASP A 333 -6.44 7.29 4.94
N VAL A 334 -6.79 8.26 5.78
CA VAL A 334 -5.92 8.77 6.84
C VAL A 334 -6.62 8.52 8.15
N ALA A 335 -6.01 7.65 8.96
CA ALA A 335 -6.52 7.26 10.26
C ALA A 335 -5.58 7.73 11.36
N LEU A 336 -6.11 8.46 12.33
CA LEU A 336 -5.41 8.90 13.53
C LEU A 336 -5.64 7.92 14.67
N LEU A 337 -4.57 7.39 15.24
CA LEU A 337 -4.54 6.52 16.40
C LEU A 337 -3.83 7.26 17.54
N PRO A 338 -4.55 8.04 18.37
CA PRO A 338 -3.93 8.84 19.43
C PRO A 338 -3.39 7.93 20.55
N ASN A 339 -2.24 8.28 21.11
CA ASN A 339 -1.72 7.60 22.29
C ASN A 339 -2.44 8.14 23.54
N PRO A 340 -3.25 7.33 24.24
CA PRO A 340 -3.97 7.77 25.45
C PRO A 340 -3.02 8.13 26.60
N HIS A 341 -1.75 7.72 26.51
CA HIS A 341 -0.74 7.92 27.54
C HIS A 341 0.29 9.01 27.21
N ALA A 342 0.06 9.75 26.12
CA ALA A 342 0.99 10.79 25.66
C ALA A 342 1.22 11.89 26.72
N THR A 343 2.47 12.29 26.91
CA THR A 343 2.82 13.48 27.71
C THR A 343 2.33 14.75 27.04
N HIS A 344 2.36 14.81 25.71
CA HIS A 344 1.85 15.90 24.89
C HIS A 344 0.86 15.32 23.87
N PRO A 345 -0.46 15.47 24.04
CA PRO A 345 -1.45 14.94 23.11
C PRO A 345 -1.30 15.51 21.70
N TRP A 346 -1.63 14.72 20.68
CA TRP A 346 -1.61 15.17 19.29
C TRP A 346 -2.79 16.13 19.02
N PRO A 347 -2.60 17.27 18.31
CA PRO A 347 -3.70 18.15 17.95
C PRO A 347 -4.58 17.46 16.90
N LEU A 348 -5.86 17.24 17.22
CA LEU A 348 -6.78 16.48 16.36
C LEU A 348 -7.03 17.15 14.99
N ASP A 349 -6.80 18.46 14.88
CA ASP A 349 -6.95 19.25 13.66
C ASP A 349 -5.64 19.43 12.88
N ALA A 350 -4.50 18.92 13.38
CA ALA A 350 -3.20 19.09 12.73
C ALA A 350 -3.12 18.40 11.35
N ILE A 351 -3.77 17.24 11.21
CA ILE A 351 -3.92 16.50 9.96
C ILE A 351 -5.39 16.06 9.84
N PRO A 352 -6.06 16.29 8.71
CA PRO A 352 -7.44 15.82 8.52
C PRO A 352 -7.45 14.28 8.44
N ALA A 353 -7.91 13.64 9.50
CA ALA A 353 -7.91 12.19 9.64
C ALA A 353 -9.17 11.68 10.35
N ARG A 354 -9.59 10.45 10.05
CA ARG A 354 -10.59 9.73 10.85
C ARG A 354 -9.95 9.34 12.18
N ASN A 355 -10.64 9.57 13.29
CA ASN A 355 -10.16 9.13 14.59
C ASN A 355 -10.51 7.64 14.80
N LEU A 356 -9.48 6.80 14.94
CA LEU A 356 -9.61 5.37 15.24
C LEU A 356 -9.23 5.04 16.69
N ALA A 357 -9.27 6.02 17.60
CA ALA A 357 -9.21 5.71 19.01
C ALA A 357 -10.33 4.70 19.33
N PRO A 358 -10.00 3.49 19.83
CA PRO A 358 -11.04 2.62 20.33
C PRO A 358 -11.76 3.37 21.47
N GLU A 359 -13.05 3.12 21.62
CA GLU A 359 -13.75 3.47 22.84
C GLU A 359 -13.05 2.73 23.98
N TYR A 360 -12.09 3.39 24.62
CA TYR A 360 -11.49 2.90 25.85
C TYR A 360 -12.60 2.98 26.88
N GLU A 361 -13.36 1.88 27.03
CA GLU A 361 -14.05 1.62 28.28
C GLU A 361 -12.96 1.65 29.34
N ASN A 362 -12.90 2.75 30.10
CA ASN A 362 -12.07 2.88 31.30
C ASN A 362 -12.53 1.83 32.32
N ARG A 363 -12.24 0.56 32.09
CA ARG A 363 -12.32 -0.45 33.14
C ARG A 363 -11.05 -0.31 33.95
N PRO A 364 -11.14 0.10 35.23
CA PRO A 364 -9.97 0.07 36.10
C PRO A 364 -9.38 -1.34 36.03
N ALA A 365 -8.07 -1.44 35.88
CA ALA A 365 -7.38 -2.71 35.89
C ALA A 365 -7.82 -3.49 37.14
N GLU A 366 -8.51 -4.60 36.96
CA GLU A 366 -8.73 -5.52 38.08
C GLU A 366 -7.33 -5.90 38.59
N PRO A 367 -7.08 -5.80 39.91
CA PRO A 367 -5.78 -6.14 40.47
C PRO A 367 -5.43 -7.57 40.04
N ALA A 368 -4.22 -7.74 39.50
CA ALA A 368 -3.73 -9.06 39.12
C ALA A 368 -3.79 -10.01 40.33
N PRO A 369 -4.27 -11.25 40.17
CA PRO A 369 -4.42 -12.21 41.25
C PRO A 369 -3.09 -12.63 41.91
#